data_AF-A0A2Z4AC47-F1
#
_entry.id   AF-A0A2Z4AC47-F1
#
_cell.length_a   1.000
_cell.length_b   1.000
_cell.length_c   1.000
_cell.angle_alpha   90.00
_cell.angle_beta   90.00
_cell.angle_gamma   90.00
#
_symmetry.space_group_name_H-M   'P 1'
#
loop_
_entity.id
_entity.type
_entity.pdbx_description
1 polymer ?
#
loop_
_entity_poly.entity_id
_entity_poly.type
_entity_poly.pdbx_seq_one_letter_code
_entity_poly.pdbx_strand_id
1 'polypeptide(L)'
;MNLSNEHLVATNRERRIIFQDDILANSVFRSENHKPDRLTKIVDFYMSRFDSDNNQIDSVWHEWGEGNTAVWPSKILPRTENVFPGWWSIDVDPIDVLLKETRKRGREVFLSYRINGSDNDRLFDPPHSMDQPIPIKKIHPEWLLRKWHAYWNFEVAEVRELKLRILLEMAEMYDFDGINIDFARVPILFKQGKQWECRDLLTDFMRQLRSKLLSIGRHRNRPFLLAARVPENLVGCHFDGIDIETWVKESILDIIVVGTRTAKADVVGFRNITDRSRIKIYPSWDDHHSSDGYRHPSLEIWRGVCANWWRQGADGMHTFNLMMGSPKSEQALGIKPAPRHRGGEEDCTDVNDQWKTQCQVFSEIGNTETLKFCNKIFFVERRGGGHNSEVVPDPNNWYTPRHMYFQSNMQANLPMDLCMDSSTDRLLEIEVSDHVSNLTENVKDVFLLLAYSIASKSDFSLAQSGKEDQILLEVRINNLLLDPPQRVKETKTALNTTFDHWLQYKVPSKYLALGVNLIGTRPCKIPIGDDLKIFIEKLELHVIYN
;
A
#
# COMPACT_ATOMS: atom_id res chain seq x y z
N MET A 1 8.56 -9.66 27.66
CA MET A 1 7.50 -10.67 27.83
C MET A 1 8.06 -12.05 27.46
N ASN A 2 7.76 -13.11 28.21
CA ASN A 2 8.20 -14.47 27.86
C ASN A 2 7.20 -15.10 26.88
N LEU A 3 7.65 -15.40 25.66
CA LEU A 3 6.86 -16.08 24.63
C LEU A 3 7.13 -17.60 24.69
N SER A 4 6.11 -18.42 24.46
CA SER A 4 6.28 -19.89 24.41
C SER A 4 6.99 -20.31 23.13
N ASN A 5 7.56 -21.51 23.11
CA ASN A 5 8.21 -22.06 21.91
C ASN A 5 7.24 -22.17 20.73
N GLU A 6 5.98 -22.55 20.98
CA GLU A 6 4.94 -22.63 19.95
C GLU A 6 4.67 -21.25 19.35
N HIS A 7 4.67 -20.19 20.17
CA HIS A 7 4.53 -18.81 19.71
C HIS A 7 5.69 -18.41 18.82
N LEU A 8 6.92 -18.77 19.21
CA LEU A 8 8.12 -18.52 18.42
C LEU A 8 8.11 -19.27 17.08
N VAL A 9 7.61 -20.50 17.05
CA VAL A 9 7.40 -21.26 15.81
C VAL A 9 6.35 -20.57 14.94
N ALA A 10 5.25 -20.08 15.53
CA ALA A 10 4.21 -19.35 14.79
C ALA A 10 4.74 -18.04 14.18
N THR A 11 5.54 -17.26 14.92
CA THR A 11 6.19 -16.04 14.41
C THR A 11 7.12 -16.37 13.23
N ASN A 12 7.87 -17.46 13.30
CA ASN A 12 8.86 -17.84 12.28
C ASN A 12 8.30 -18.66 11.11
N ARG A 13 6.98 -18.88 11.02
CA ARG A 13 6.39 -19.48 9.83
C ARG A 13 6.79 -18.69 8.59
N GLU A 14 7.12 -19.41 7.53
CA GLU A 14 7.39 -18.80 6.23
C GLU A 14 6.14 -18.06 5.74
N ARG A 15 6.34 -16.83 5.27
CA ARG A 15 5.30 -16.03 4.63
C ARG A 15 5.91 -15.32 3.44
N ARG A 16 5.98 -15.97 2.29
CA ARG A 16 6.54 -15.35 1.07
C ARG A 16 5.68 -14.19 0.63
N ILE A 17 4.35 -14.38 0.60
CA ILE A 17 3.38 -13.31 0.39
C ILE A 17 2.30 -13.34 1.48
N ILE A 18 2.12 -12.19 2.11
CA ILE A 18 0.96 -11.82 2.91
C ILE A 18 0.00 -11.04 2.00
N PHE A 19 -1.15 -11.62 1.71
CA PHE A 19 -2.17 -10.96 0.91
C PHE A 19 -3.26 -10.39 1.82
N GLN A 20 -3.36 -9.06 1.93
CA GLN A 20 -4.45 -8.42 2.66
C GLN A 20 -5.59 -8.07 1.70
N ASP A 21 -6.76 -8.65 1.98
CA ASP A 21 -7.94 -8.58 1.15
C ASP A 21 -8.99 -7.67 1.80
N ASP A 22 -9.31 -6.54 1.15
CA ASP A 22 -10.49 -5.75 1.52
C ASP A 22 -11.73 -6.46 0.99
N ILE A 23 -12.33 -7.24 1.89
CA ILE A 23 -13.43 -8.14 1.54
C ILE A 23 -14.64 -7.33 1.04
N LEU A 24 -14.85 -6.13 1.54
CA LEU A 24 -16.08 -5.39 1.24
C LEU A 24 -15.98 -4.49 0.00
N ALA A 25 -14.76 -4.22 -0.49
CA ALA A 25 -14.53 -3.36 -1.66
C ALA A 25 -15.28 -3.83 -2.93
N ASN A 26 -15.38 -5.14 -3.15
CA ASN A 26 -16.03 -5.70 -4.34
C ASN A 26 -17.57 -5.80 -4.23
N SER A 27 -18.15 -5.45 -3.07
CA SER A 27 -19.60 -5.52 -2.81
C SER A 27 -20.24 -6.91 -3.00
N VAL A 28 -19.45 -7.97 -3.13
CA VAL A 28 -19.94 -9.33 -3.46
C VAL A 28 -20.85 -9.90 -2.35
N PHE A 29 -20.46 -9.70 -1.09
CA PHE A 29 -21.28 -10.02 0.08
C PHE A 29 -22.48 -9.08 0.27
N ARG A 30 -22.49 -7.91 -0.39
CA ARG A 30 -23.51 -6.86 -0.29
C ARG A 30 -24.70 -7.13 -1.20
N SER A 31 -25.44 -8.20 -0.91
CA SER A 31 -26.60 -8.63 -1.68
C SER A 31 -27.74 -9.07 -0.78
N GLU A 32 -28.97 -8.79 -1.21
CA GLU A 32 -30.20 -9.31 -0.60
C GLU A 32 -30.48 -10.78 -0.96
N ASN A 33 -29.66 -11.38 -1.84
CA ASN A 33 -29.83 -12.78 -2.25
C ASN A 33 -28.97 -13.71 -1.39
N HIS A 34 -29.50 -14.19 -0.27
CA HIS A 34 -28.77 -15.07 0.65
C HIS A 34 -28.86 -16.57 0.31
N LYS A 35 -29.18 -16.94 -0.94
CA LYS A 35 -29.33 -18.36 -1.33
C LYS A 35 -28.00 -19.13 -1.21
N PRO A 36 -28.00 -20.42 -0.82
CA PRO A 36 -26.78 -21.23 -0.70
C PRO A 36 -25.90 -21.26 -1.96
N ASP A 37 -26.50 -21.34 -3.15
CA ASP A 37 -25.77 -21.27 -4.43
C ASP A 37 -24.99 -19.97 -4.61
N ARG A 38 -25.50 -18.84 -4.08
CA ARG A 38 -24.75 -17.58 -4.10
C ARG A 38 -23.54 -17.68 -3.20
N LEU A 39 -23.66 -18.19 -1.98
CA LEU A 39 -22.53 -18.31 -1.05
C LEU A 39 -21.37 -19.09 -1.69
N THR A 40 -21.67 -20.20 -2.38
CA THR A 40 -20.66 -20.97 -3.13
C THR A 40 -19.94 -20.10 -4.17
N LYS A 41 -20.69 -19.34 -4.97
CA LYS A 41 -20.10 -18.42 -5.97
C LYS A 41 -19.25 -17.32 -5.34
N ILE A 42 -19.64 -16.84 -4.15
CA ILE A 42 -18.85 -15.86 -3.38
C ILE A 42 -17.54 -16.50 -2.93
N VAL A 43 -17.59 -17.71 -2.36
CA VAL A 43 -16.40 -18.46 -1.98
C VAL A 43 -15.49 -18.67 -3.19
N ASP A 44 -16.03 -19.13 -4.32
CA ASP A 44 -15.27 -19.31 -5.56
C ASP A 44 -14.58 -18.01 -6.00
N PHE A 45 -15.25 -16.86 -5.87
CA PHE A 45 -14.66 -15.55 -6.18
C PHE A 45 -13.45 -15.24 -5.29
N TYR A 46 -13.59 -15.34 -3.96
CA TYR A 46 -12.48 -15.03 -3.06
C TYR A 46 -11.34 -16.03 -3.18
N MET A 47 -11.67 -17.32 -3.32
CA MET A 47 -10.70 -18.40 -3.33
C MET A 47 -10.00 -18.59 -4.68
N SER A 48 -10.57 -18.10 -5.77
CA SER A 48 -10.01 -18.30 -7.12
C SER A 48 -8.55 -17.87 -7.28
N ARG A 49 -8.09 -16.91 -6.48
CA ARG A 49 -6.70 -16.42 -6.49
C ARG A 49 -5.73 -17.32 -5.71
N PHE A 50 -6.25 -18.16 -4.82
CA PHE A 50 -5.51 -19.16 -4.06
C PHE A 50 -5.51 -20.52 -4.76
N ASP A 51 -6.60 -20.79 -5.49
CA ASP A 51 -6.82 -22.01 -6.29
C ASP A 51 -6.17 -21.94 -7.67
N SER A 52 -5.62 -20.79 -8.07
CA SER A 52 -4.79 -20.69 -9.26
C SER A 52 -3.49 -21.48 -9.08
N ASP A 53 -3.08 -22.19 -10.15
CA ASP A 53 -2.11 -23.30 -10.08
C ASP A 53 -0.81 -22.97 -9.32
N ASN A 54 -0.23 -21.79 -9.55
CA ASN A 54 1.03 -21.38 -8.92
C ASN A 54 0.89 -20.02 -8.25
N ASN A 55 0.97 -19.99 -6.92
CA ASN A 55 1.06 -18.76 -6.13
C ASN A 55 1.90 -18.99 -4.87
N GLN A 56 2.47 -17.91 -4.36
CA GLN A 56 3.34 -17.86 -3.19
C GLN A 56 2.62 -17.21 -1.99
N ILE A 57 1.27 -17.22 -1.99
CA ILE A 57 0.45 -16.67 -0.90
C ILE A 57 0.45 -17.66 0.25
N ASP A 58 1.07 -17.30 1.36
CA ASP A 58 1.17 -18.18 2.54
C ASP A 58 0.25 -17.71 3.68
N SER A 59 -0.10 -16.42 3.71
CA SER A 59 -0.98 -15.82 4.72
C SER A 59 -1.98 -14.87 4.07
N VAL A 60 -3.24 -14.95 4.47
CA VAL A 60 -4.34 -14.12 3.97
C VAL A 60 -4.93 -13.31 5.13
N TRP A 61 -4.95 -12.00 4.97
CA TRP A 61 -5.38 -11.08 6.01
C TRP A 61 -6.72 -10.48 5.60
N HIS A 62 -7.81 -10.96 6.19
CA HIS A 62 -9.16 -10.50 5.85
C HIS A 62 -9.44 -9.14 6.52
N GLU A 63 -9.70 -8.13 5.71
CA GLU A 63 -10.12 -6.80 6.17
C GLU A 63 -11.63 -6.64 5.96
N TRP A 64 -12.35 -6.60 7.08
CA TRP A 64 -13.81 -6.52 7.09
C TRP A 64 -14.27 -5.10 7.42
N GLY A 65 -14.41 -4.28 6.39
CA GLY A 65 -14.96 -2.93 6.48
C GLY A 65 -14.07 -1.89 7.14
N GLU A 66 -14.68 -0.77 7.54
CA GLU A 66 -13.96 0.43 8.04
C GLU A 66 -13.60 0.38 9.52
N GLY A 67 -13.92 -0.72 10.22
CA GLY A 67 -13.61 -0.94 11.63
C GLY A 67 -14.51 -0.19 12.63
N ASN A 68 -15.41 0.69 12.16
CA ASN A 68 -16.31 1.45 13.05
C ASN A 68 -17.74 0.91 13.08
N THR A 69 -18.04 -0.10 12.29
CA THR A 69 -19.28 -0.88 12.31
C THR A 69 -19.00 -2.36 12.16
N ALA A 70 -19.93 -3.18 12.63
CA ALA A 70 -19.79 -4.62 12.60
C ALA A 70 -20.56 -5.25 11.44
N VAL A 71 -19.85 -6.03 10.65
CA VAL A 71 -20.39 -7.02 9.70
C VAL A 71 -20.43 -8.43 10.31
N TRP A 72 -20.35 -8.49 11.64
CA TRP A 72 -20.54 -9.65 12.50
C TRP A 72 -21.59 -9.32 13.57
N PRO A 73 -22.13 -10.30 14.32
CA PRO A 73 -23.11 -10.06 15.37
C PRO A 73 -22.50 -9.44 16.65
N SER A 74 -21.81 -8.30 16.50
CA SER A 74 -21.14 -7.57 17.59
C SER A 74 -22.10 -7.19 18.72
N LYS A 75 -21.57 -7.18 19.95
CA LYS A 75 -22.21 -6.62 21.14
C LYS A 75 -21.68 -5.24 21.49
N ILE A 76 -20.65 -4.76 20.78
CA ILE A 76 -19.93 -3.52 21.06
C ILE A 76 -20.21 -2.48 19.98
N LEU A 77 -20.01 -2.85 18.72
CA LEU A 77 -20.24 -1.96 17.59
C LEU A 77 -21.69 -2.01 17.11
N PRO A 78 -22.21 -0.91 16.57
CA PRO A 78 -23.44 -0.95 15.79
C PRO A 78 -23.24 -1.89 14.60
N ARG A 79 -24.22 -2.77 14.39
CA ARG A 79 -24.25 -3.74 13.29
C ARG A 79 -24.77 -3.07 12.02
N THR A 80 -24.36 -3.58 10.87
CA THR A 80 -25.07 -3.28 9.60
C THR A 80 -26.51 -3.79 9.66
N GLU A 81 -27.46 -3.08 9.05
CA GLU A 81 -28.90 -3.32 9.28
C GLU A 81 -29.62 -4.15 8.20
N ASN A 82 -29.10 -4.31 6.98
CA ASN A 82 -29.83 -5.01 5.90
C ASN A 82 -29.14 -6.30 5.39
N VAL A 83 -27.97 -6.19 4.77
CA VAL A 83 -27.24 -7.25 4.06
C VAL A 83 -26.80 -8.37 4.98
N PHE A 84 -25.98 -8.07 6.00
CA PHE A 84 -25.39 -9.11 6.85
C PHE A 84 -26.42 -9.80 7.77
N PRO A 85 -27.43 -9.10 8.31
CA PRO A 85 -28.54 -9.76 9.01
C PRO A 85 -29.23 -10.86 8.20
N GLY A 86 -29.35 -10.71 6.87
CA GLY A 86 -29.89 -11.76 6.00
C GLY A 86 -29.05 -13.03 6.00
N TRP A 87 -27.71 -12.93 5.99
CA TRP A 87 -26.82 -14.09 6.14
C TRP A 87 -26.99 -14.76 7.51
N TRP A 88 -27.05 -13.97 8.59
CA TRP A 88 -27.21 -14.52 9.95
C TRP A 88 -28.57 -15.19 10.16
N SER A 89 -29.63 -14.69 9.52
CA SER A 89 -30.99 -15.27 9.62
C SER A 89 -31.12 -16.69 9.08
N ILE A 90 -30.15 -17.12 8.27
CA ILE A 90 -30.03 -18.48 7.74
C ILE A 90 -28.82 -19.22 8.33
N ASP A 91 -28.33 -18.78 9.48
CA ASP A 91 -27.19 -19.34 10.23
C ASP A 91 -25.86 -19.35 9.44
N VAL A 92 -25.65 -18.38 8.56
CA VAL A 92 -24.39 -18.17 7.84
C VAL A 92 -23.64 -16.97 8.43
N ASP A 93 -22.41 -17.20 8.90
CA ASP A 93 -21.46 -16.13 9.25
C ASP A 93 -20.41 -15.99 8.12
N PRO A 94 -20.49 -14.92 7.30
CA PRO A 94 -19.54 -14.69 6.21
C PRO A 94 -18.06 -14.66 6.64
N ILE A 95 -17.76 -14.16 7.84
CA ILE A 95 -16.38 -14.08 8.35
C ILE A 95 -15.84 -15.47 8.61
N ASP A 96 -16.62 -16.30 9.30
CA ASP A 96 -16.24 -17.68 9.62
C ASP A 96 -16.17 -18.56 8.35
N VAL A 97 -17.07 -18.34 7.38
CA VAL A 97 -17.02 -19.02 6.08
C VAL A 97 -15.70 -18.76 5.36
N LEU A 98 -15.32 -17.51 5.13
CA LEU A 98 -14.07 -17.22 4.44
C LEU A 98 -12.85 -17.67 5.25
N LEU A 99 -12.86 -17.51 6.57
CA LEU A 99 -11.79 -18.00 7.44
C LEU A 99 -11.58 -19.51 7.24
N LYS A 100 -12.66 -20.31 7.27
CA LYS A 100 -12.60 -21.76 7.10
C LYS A 100 -12.18 -22.15 5.68
N GLU A 101 -12.70 -21.49 4.66
CA GLU A 101 -12.35 -21.77 3.25
C GLU A 101 -10.88 -21.47 2.92
N THR A 102 -10.35 -20.39 3.49
CA THR A 102 -8.92 -20.05 3.40
C THR A 102 -8.06 -21.10 4.12
N ARG A 103 -8.46 -21.52 5.34
CA ARG A 103 -7.76 -22.57 6.09
C ARG A 103 -7.76 -23.92 5.38
N LYS A 104 -8.87 -24.31 4.74
CA LYS A 104 -8.97 -25.57 3.97
C LYS A 104 -7.91 -25.66 2.87
N ARG A 105 -7.44 -24.51 2.38
CA ARG A 105 -6.36 -24.38 1.37
C ARG A 105 -4.96 -24.28 1.99
N GLY A 106 -4.83 -24.55 3.28
CA GLY A 106 -3.55 -24.57 3.99
C GLY A 106 -2.94 -23.20 4.25
N ARG A 107 -3.72 -22.11 4.14
CA ARG A 107 -3.23 -20.75 4.34
C ARG A 107 -3.42 -20.28 5.77
N GLU A 108 -2.46 -19.49 6.26
CA GLU A 108 -2.61 -18.77 7.52
C GLU A 108 -3.66 -17.66 7.37
N VAL A 109 -4.44 -17.38 8.42
CA VAL A 109 -5.52 -16.39 8.36
C VAL A 109 -5.42 -15.36 9.48
N PHE A 110 -5.34 -14.09 9.14
CA PHE A 110 -5.43 -12.98 10.09
C PHE A 110 -6.70 -12.17 9.88
N LEU A 111 -7.12 -11.49 10.94
CA LEU A 111 -7.99 -10.32 10.82
C LEU A 111 -7.11 -9.08 10.63
N SER A 112 -7.35 -8.30 9.57
CA SER A 112 -6.84 -6.93 9.47
C SER A 112 -7.94 -5.96 9.90
N TYR A 113 -7.67 -5.13 10.91
CA TYR A 113 -8.64 -4.20 11.46
C TYR A 113 -8.19 -2.75 11.22
N ARG A 114 -8.98 -2.00 10.46
CA ARG A 114 -8.81 -0.55 10.28
C ARG A 114 -9.06 0.14 11.60
N ILE A 115 -7.99 0.61 12.25
CA ILE A 115 -8.09 1.15 13.61
C ILE A 115 -8.94 2.42 13.67
N ASN A 116 -8.94 3.22 12.60
CA ASN A 116 -9.66 4.49 12.53
C ASN A 116 -10.17 4.81 11.11
N GLY A 117 -10.85 3.86 10.47
CA GLY A 117 -11.40 4.04 9.12
C GLY A 117 -12.33 5.25 9.00
N SER A 118 -12.55 5.71 7.76
CA SER A 118 -13.13 7.02 7.45
C SER A 118 -14.66 7.10 7.50
N ASP A 119 -15.36 6.04 7.93
CA ASP A 119 -16.84 5.91 7.95
C ASP A 119 -17.53 6.22 6.61
N ASN A 120 -16.75 6.31 5.53
CA ASN A 120 -17.14 6.90 4.26
C ASN A 120 -17.46 5.85 3.21
N ASP A 121 -17.55 4.59 3.61
CA ASP A 121 -17.95 3.57 2.69
C ASP A 121 -19.40 3.83 2.31
N ARG A 122 -19.64 4.32 1.07
CA ARG A 122 -20.99 4.48 0.48
C ARG A 122 -21.80 3.19 0.50
N LEU A 123 -21.11 2.10 0.79
CA LEU A 123 -21.57 0.74 0.92
C LEU A 123 -21.87 0.38 2.41
N PHE A 124 -21.97 1.38 3.29
CA PHE A 124 -22.66 1.26 4.57
C PHE A 124 -24.10 0.82 4.33
N ASP A 125 -24.67 0.12 5.30
CA ASP A 125 -25.97 -0.47 5.15
C ASP A 125 -26.85 -0.22 6.40
N PRO A 126 -27.82 0.73 6.34
CA PRO A 126 -28.17 1.54 5.16
C PRO A 126 -27.16 2.67 4.89
N PRO A 127 -26.89 3.03 3.62
CA PRO A 127 -25.95 4.11 3.30
C PRO A 127 -26.29 5.40 4.05
N HIS A 128 -25.29 5.98 4.73
CA HIS A 128 -25.43 7.28 5.37
C HIS A 128 -24.73 8.35 4.55
N SER A 129 -25.23 9.60 4.59
CA SER A 129 -24.48 10.70 4.01
C SER A 129 -23.16 10.87 4.76
N MET A 130 -22.14 11.34 4.05
CA MET A 130 -20.80 11.57 4.61
C MET A 130 -20.80 12.50 5.83
N ASP A 131 -21.84 13.33 5.95
CA ASP A 131 -22.04 14.29 7.04
C ASP A 131 -22.75 13.69 8.28
N GLN A 132 -23.22 12.45 8.20
CA GLN A 132 -23.92 11.75 9.28
C GLN A 132 -22.98 10.76 9.97
N PRO A 133 -22.51 11.04 11.21
CA PRO A 133 -21.68 10.09 11.92
C PRO A 133 -22.45 8.80 12.23
N ILE A 134 -21.73 7.68 12.36
CA ILE A 134 -22.30 6.44 12.87
C ILE A 134 -22.90 6.65 14.28
N PRO A 135 -23.86 5.82 14.73
CA PRO A 135 -24.62 6.06 15.96
C PRO A 135 -23.76 6.38 17.19
N ILE A 136 -22.69 5.61 17.42
CA ILE A 136 -21.79 5.83 18.56
C ILE A 136 -21.01 7.16 18.47
N LYS A 137 -20.62 7.59 17.26
CA LYS A 137 -19.98 8.90 17.05
C LYS A 137 -20.96 10.06 17.24
N LYS A 138 -22.25 9.86 16.97
CA LYS A 138 -23.31 10.86 17.26
C LYS A 138 -23.50 11.06 18.76
N ILE A 139 -23.42 9.99 19.54
CA ILE A 139 -23.57 10.03 21.01
C ILE A 139 -22.35 10.69 21.67
N HIS A 140 -21.15 10.47 21.12
CA HIS A 140 -19.89 10.97 21.68
C HIS A 140 -19.14 11.91 20.73
N PRO A 141 -19.68 13.11 20.41
CA PRO A 141 -19.00 14.07 19.54
C PRO A 141 -17.67 14.59 20.12
N GLU A 142 -17.51 14.56 21.44
CA GLU A 142 -16.30 14.95 22.18
C GLU A 142 -15.13 13.96 22.02
N TRP A 143 -15.40 12.75 21.52
CA TRP A 143 -14.39 11.73 21.25
C TRP A 143 -13.74 11.87 19.87
N LEU A 144 -14.09 12.91 19.10
CA LEU A 144 -13.81 12.96 17.67
C LEU A 144 -12.80 14.04 17.29
N LEU A 145 -11.94 13.69 16.34
CA LEU A 145 -11.15 14.61 15.54
C LEU A 145 -11.90 14.87 14.22
N ARG A 146 -12.24 16.13 13.96
CA ARG A 146 -12.96 16.51 12.72
C ARG A 146 -11.97 17.00 11.66
N LYS A 147 -11.97 16.32 10.51
CA LYS A 147 -11.30 16.72 9.27
C LYS A 147 -12.33 16.65 8.14
N TRP A 148 -12.01 16.06 7.00
CA TRP A 148 -13.01 15.71 5.98
C TRP A 148 -13.97 14.61 6.45
N HIS A 149 -13.57 13.83 7.47
CA HIS A 149 -14.44 12.91 8.23
C HIS A 149 -14.27 13.07 9.74
N ALA A 150 -15.13 12.39 10.51
CA ALA A 150 -14.97 12.24 11.94
C ALA A 150 -14.13 11.01 12.27
N TYR A 151 -12.96 11.23 12.86
CA TYR A 151 -12.03 10.19 13.29
C TYR A 151 -12.05 10.07 14.81
N TRP A 152 -11.78 8.88 15.34
CA TRP A 152 -11.64 8.69 16.79
C TRP A 152 -10.38 9.38 17.32
N ASN A 153 -10.50 10.08 18.46
CA ASN A 153 -9.39 10.71 19.16
C ASN A 153 -8.80 9.77 20.22
N PHE A 154 -7.61 9.25 19.99
CA PHE A 154 -6.90 8.37 20.90
C PHE A 154 -6.32 9.08 22.13
N GLU A 155 -6.44 10.41 22.28
CA GLU A 155 -6.21 11.09 23.57
C GLU A 155 -7.26 10.66 24.61
N VAL A 156 -8.49 10.36 24.16
CA VAL A 156 -9.62 9.96 25.01
C VAL A 156 -9.46 8.49 25.43
N ALA A 157 -9.50 8.21 26.73
CA ALA A 157 -9.26 6.87 27.26
C ALA A 157 -10.35 5.88 26.84
N GLU A 158 -11.60 6.33 26.83
CA GLU A 158 -12.79 5.58 26.47
C GLU A 158 -12.74 5.13 25.00
N VAL A 159 -12.15 5.94 24.12
CA VAL A 159 -11.90 5.56 22.71
C VAL A 159 -10.93 4.39 22.63
N ARG A 160 -9.81 4.46 23.37
CA ARG A 160 -8.81 3.37 23.40
C ARG A 160 -9.42 2.10 24.00
N GLU A 161 -10.22 2.22 25.06
CA GLU A 161 -10.94 1.10 25.67
C GLU A 161 -11.96 0.49 24.70
N LEU A 162 -12.76 1.31 24.01
CA LEU A 162 -13.71 0.86 22.99
C LEU A 162 -13.00 0.04 21.92
N LYS A 163 -11.90 0.56 21.35
CA LYS A 163 -11.13 -0.12 20.31
C LYS A 163 -10.50 -1.42 20.80
N LEU A 164 -10.00 -1.44 22.04
CA LEU A 164 -9.48 -2.65 22.65
C LEU A 164 -10.59 -3.70 22.79
N ARG A 165 -11.77 -3.34 23.30
CA ARG A 165 -12.90 -4.26 23.45
C ARG A 165 -13.33 -4.87 22.11
N ILE A 166 -13.36 -4.08 21.04
CA ILE A 166 -13.72 -4.56 19.69
C ILE A 166 -12.74 -5.61 19.20
N LEU A 167 -11.45 -5.33 19.32
CA LEU A 167 -10.39 -6.25 18.91
C LEU A 167 -10.44 -7.56 19.69
N LEU A 168 -10.73 -7.49 20.99
CA LEU A 168 -10.87 -8.67 21.85
C LEU A 168 -12.13 -9.48 21.54
N GLU A 169 -13.27 -8.82 21.26
CA GLU A 169 -14.48 -9.52 20.80
C GLU A 169 -14.19 -10.33 19.54
N MET A 170 -13.52 -9.73 18.55
CA MET A 170 -13.14 -10.45 17.32
C MET A 170 -12.16 -11.58 17.57
N ALA A 171 -11.17 -11.38 18.45
CA ALA A 171 -10.18 -12.39 18.82
C ALA A 171 -10.79 -13.60 19.56
N GLU A 172 -11.87 -13.37 20.32
CA GLU A 172 -12.58 -14.40 21.06
C GLU A 172 -13.64 -15.12 20.19
N MET A 173 -14.28 -14.40 19.26
CA MET A 173 -15.33 -14.96 18.40
C MET A 173 -14.78 -15.80 17.25
N TYR A 174 -13.63 -15.43 16.69
CA TYR A 174 -13.12 -16.02 15.46
C TYR A 174 -11.75 -16.66 15.63
N ASP A 175 -11.56 -17.84 15.04
CA ASP A 175 -10.32 -18.61 15.16
C ASP A 175 -9.21 -18.13 14.18
N PHE A 176 -8.86 -16.86 14.24
CA PHE A 176 -7.75 -16.28 13.48
C PHE A 176 -6.38 -16.69 14.05
N ASP A 177 -5.34 -16.77 13.22
CA ASP A 177 -3.96 -16.99 13.66
C ASP A 177 -3.34 -15.74 14.29
N GLY A 178 -3.84 -14.57 13.91
CA GLY A 178 -3.44 -13.30 14.47
C GLY A 178 -4.34 -12.14 14.07
N ILE A 179 -4.03 -10.97 14.62
CA ILE A 179 -4.67 -9.70 14.27
C ILE A 179 -3.59 -8.73 13.79
N ASN A 180 -3.88 -8.04 12.68
CA ASN A 180 -3.17 -6.88 12.21
C ASN A 180 -3.94 -5.61 12.56
N ILE A 181 -3.26 -4.66 13.20
CA ILE A 181 -3.78 -3.30 13.38
C ILE A 181 -3.35 -2.46 12.18
N ASP A 182 -4.31 -2.16 11.30
CA ASP A 182 -4.06 -1.40 10.08
C ASP A 182 -4.19 0.10 10.35
N PHE A 183 -3.03 0.75 10.55
CA PHE A 183 -2.95 2.21 10.64
C PHE A 183 -2.98 2.87 9.26
N ALA A 184 -2.81 2.11 8.16
CA ALA A 184 -2.73 2.67 6.81
C ALA A 184 -4.08 3.05 6.20
N ARG A 185 -5.14 3.19 6.99
CA ARG A 185 -6.46 3.68 6.57
C ARG A 185 -6.80 4.93 7.35
N VAL A 186 -6.04 5.98 7.02
CA VAL A 186 -6.07 7.33 7.60
C VAL A 186 -5.67 7.31 9.08
N PRO A 187 -4.37 7.30 9.42
CA PRO A 187 -3.86 7.21 10.80
C PRO A 187 -4.01 8.51 11.59
N ILE A 188 -5.14 9.20 11.47
CA ILE A 188 -5.42 10.41 12.26
C ILE A 188 -5.90 9.95 13.64
N LEU A 189 -4.96 9.73 14.57
CA LEU A 189 -5.27 9.23 15.92
C LEU A 189 -5.29 10.34 16.97
N PHE A 190 -4.49 11.38 16.78
CA PHE A 190 -4.30 12.46 17.76
C PHE A 190 -4.49 13.82 17.13
N LYS A 191 -4.64 14.87 17.96
CA LYS A 191 -4.67 16.25 17.45
C LYS A 191 -3.39 16.55 16.67
N GLN A 192 -3.55 17.30 15.59
CA GLN A 192 -2.44 17.78 14.78
C GLN A 192 -1.42 18.53 15.64
N GLY A 193 -0.15 18.15 15.54
CA GLY A 193 0.96 18.70 16.34
C GLY A 193 1.14 18.02 17.70
N LYS A 194 0.27 17.09 18.10
CA LYS A 194 0.35 16.36 19.38
C LYS A 194 0.74 14.90 19.23
N GLN A 195 0.85 14.38 18.01
CA GLN A 195 1.07 12.96 17.73
C GLN A 195 2.25 12.38 18.53
N TRP A 196 3.43 12.99 18.45
CA TRP A 196 4.61 12.51 19.19
C TRP A 196 4.53 12.72 20.71
N GLU A 197 3.87 13.79 21.17
CA GLU A 197 3.60 14.01 22.60
C GLU A 197 2.70 12.90 23.17
N CYS A 198 1.78 12.37 22.36
CA CYS A 198 0.82 11.34 22.75
C CYS A 198 1.26 9.89 22.49
N ARG A 199 2.49 9.66 22.00
CA ARG A 199 2.98 8.33 21.59
C ARG A 199 2.88 7.25 22.68
N ASP A 200 3.01 7.65 23.94
CA ASP A 200 2.93 6.73 25.09
C ASP A 200 1.52 6.15 25.23
N LEU A 201 0.47 6.92 24.89
CA LEU A 201 -0.92 6.45 24.92
C LEU A 201 -1.17 5.34 23.89
N LEU A 202 -0.60 5.47 22.69
CA LEU A 202 -0.71 4.45 21.65
C LEU A 202 0.12 3.20 22.00
N THR A 203 1.31 3.41 22.55
CA THR A 203 2.18 2.32 23.02
C THR A 203 1.52 1.52 24.14
N ASP A 204 0.90 2.19 25.10
CA ASP A 204 0.15 1.54 26.19
C ASP A 204 -1.05 0.74 25.66
N PHE A 205 -1.77 1.27 24.67
CA PHE A 205 -2.85 0.56 23.98
C PHE A 205 -2.34 -0.74 23.33
N MET A 206 -1.25 -0.66 22.56
CA MET A 206 -0.66 -1.82 21.90
C MET A 206 -0.12 -2.85 22.90
N ARG A 207 0.47 -2.40 24.02
CA ARG A 207 0.93 -3.27 25.12
C ARG A 207 -0.23 -4.03 25.77
N GLN A 208 -1.35 -3.34 26.02
CA GLN A 208 -2.55 -3.98 26.57
C GLN A 208 -3.13 -5.02 25.63
N LEU A 209 -3.25 -4.68 24.34
CA LEU A 209 -3.70 -5.62 23.30
C LEU A 209 -2.80 -6.86 23.26
N ARG A 210 -1.47 -6.69 23.21
CA ARG A 210 -0.50 -7.80 23.24
C ARG A 210 -0.72 -8.73 24.42
N SER A 211 -0.82 -8.17 25.64
CA SER A 211 -1.02 -8.96 26.86
C SER A 211 -2.30 -9.80 26.80
N LYS A 212 -3.40 -9.21 26.32
CA LYS A 212 -4.70 -9.89 26.20
C LYS A 212 -4.70 -10.96 25.11
N LEU A 213 -4.12 -10.70 23.94
CA LEU A 213 -3.99 -11.70 22.87
C LEU A 213 -3.14 -12.89 23.30
N LEU A 214 -2.05 -12.68 24.05
CA LEU A 214 -1.28 -13.78 24.63
C LEU A 214 -2.12 -14.62 25.63
N SER A 215 -3.03 -13.99 26.37
CA SER A 215 -3.95 -14.70 27.27
C SER A 215 -4.97 -15.53 26.51
N ILE A 216 -5.56 -14.98 25.44
CA ILE A 216 -6.48 -15.68 24.54
C ILE A 216 -5.76 -16.89 23.91
N GLY A 217 -4.53 -16.68 23.40
CA GLY A 217 -3.71 -17.73 22.83
C GLY A 217 -3.45 -18.90 23.80
N ARG A 218 -3.19 -18.60 25.08
CA ARG A 218 -3.07 -19.63 26.13
C ARG A 218 -4.39 -20.36 26.38
N HIS A 219 -5.51 -19.64 26.47
CA HIS A 219 -6.83 -20.25 26.71
C HIS A 219 -7.24 -21.22 25.61
N ARG A 220 -6.91 -20.90 24.35
CA ARG A 220 -7.20 -21.76 23.19
C ARG A 220 -6.11 -22.79 22.88
N ASN A 221 -5.05 -22.85 23.68
CA ASN A 221 -3.86 -23.69 23.43
C ASN A 221 -3.23 -23.52 22.04
N ARG A 222 -3.26 -22.29 21.50
CA ARG A 222 -2.65 -21.96 20.20
C ARG A 222 -2.20 -20.50 20.16
N PRO A 223 -0.96 -20.19 19.72
CA PRO A 223 -0.46 -18.82 19.61
C PRO A 223 -1.42 -17.89 18.88
N PHE A 224 -1.49 -16.64 19.33
CA PHE A 224 -2.28 -15.58 18.70
C PHE A 224 -1.33 -14.42 18.41
N LEU A 225 -1.01 -14.23 17.13
CA LEU A 225 0.01 -13.27 16.70
C LEU A 225 -0.56 -11.85 16.65
N LEU A 226 0.29 -10.86 16.90
CA LEU A 226 -0.04 -9.44 16.75
C LEU A 226 0.86 -8.80 15.69
N ALA A 227 0.23 -8.21 14.68
CA ALA A 227 0.87 -7.42 13.65
C ALA A 227 0.39 -5.97 13.70
N ALA A 228 1.18 -5.07 13.13
CA ALA A 228 0.74 -3.72 12.82
C ALA A 228 1.30 -3.28 11.48
N ARG A 229 0.47 -2.57 10.71
CA ARG A 229 0.90 -1.87 9.51
C ARG A 229 1.20 -0.42 9.86
N VAL A 230 2.44 0.03 9.64
CA VAL A 230 3.00 1.31 10.12
C VAL A 230 3.65 2.10 8.98
N PRO A 231 3.91 3.41 9.15
CA PRO A 231 4.56 4.24 8.13
C PRO A 231 5.83 3.64 7.53
N GLU A 232 6.19 4.11 6.34
CA GLU A 232 7.24 3.50 5.53
C GLU A 232 8.67 3.65 6.07
N ASN A 233 8.89 4.51 7.05
CA ASN A 233 10.16 4.71 7.73
C ASN A 233 9.96 5.13 9.19
N LEU A 234 11.04 5.13 9.97
CA LEU A 234 10.99 5.40 11.41
C LEU A 234 10.54 6.83 11.72
N VAL A 235 11.03 7.83 10.98
CA VAL A 235 10.65 9.23 11.19
C VAL A 235 9.17 9.49 10.87
N GLY A 236 8.62 8.74 9.91
CA GLY A 236 7.20 8.70 9.61
C GLY A 236 6.37 8.10 10.75
N CYS A 237 6.87 7.03 11.37
CA CYS A 237 6.26 6.48 12.58
C CYS A 237 6.22 7.54 13.68
N HIS A 238 7.31 8.27 13.91
CA HIS A 238 7.37 9.33 14.91
C HIS A 238 6.39 10.46 14.61
N PHE A 239 6.28 10.86 13.34
CA PHE A 239 5.33 11.88 12.90
C PHE A 239 3.88 11.51 13.26
N ASP A 240 3.51 10.25 13.07
CA ASP A 240 2.16 9.74 13.35
C ASP A 240 1.97 9.31 14.82
N GLY A 241 2.96 9.51 15.68
CA GLY A 241 2.88 9.20 17.12
C GLY A 241 3.08 7.72 17.44
N ILE A 242 3.74 6.98 16.56
CA ILE A 242 4.09 5.57 16.72
C ILE A 242 5.55 5.47 17.18
N ASP A 243 5.76 5.11 18.45
CA ASP A 243 7.08 4.79 19.02
C ASP A 243 7.46 3.34 18.71
N ILE A 244 7.77 3.09 17.43
CA ILE A 244 8.01 1.75 16.91
C ILE A 244 9.23 1.09 17.56
N GLU A 245 10.24 1.87 17.91
CA GLU A 245 11.44 1.39 18.59
C GLU A 245 11.09 0.82 19.97
N THR A 246 10.21 1.48 20.73
CA THR A 246 9.72 0.93 22.01
C THR A 246 8.91 -0.34 21.77
N TRP A 247 8.07 -0.39 20.73
CA TRP A 247 7.29 -1.59 20.42
C TRP A 247 8.18 -2.79 20.09
N VAL A 248 9.27 -2.56 19.36
CA VAL A 248 10.28 -3.57 19.04
C VAL A 248 11.05 -4.01 20.28
N LYS A 249 11.58 -3.04 21.05
CA LYS A 249 12.35 -3.29 22.28
C LYS A 249 11.56 -4.12 23.30
N GLU A 250 10.28 -3.84 23.44
CA GLU A 250 9.39 -4.55 24.37
C GLU A 250 8.77 -5.83 23.79
N SER A 251 9.02 -6.13 22.52
CA SER A 251 8.40 -7.26 21.79
C SER A 251 6.87 -7.22 21.83
N ILE A 252 6.29 -6.03 21.64
CA ILE A 252 4.84 -5.81 21.59
C ILE A 252 4.25 -6.50 20.36
N LEU A 253 4.94 -6.45 19.22
CA LEU A 253 4.51 -7.04 17.96
C LEU A 253 5.27 -8.34 17.66
N ASP A 254 4.69 -9.17 16.78
CA ASP A 254 5.35 -10.29 16.12
C ASP A 254 5.73 -9.95 14.67
N ILE A 255 4.94 -9.09 14.02
CA ILE A 255 5.07 -8.74 12.59
C ILE A 255 4.87 -7.24 12.42
N ILE A 256 5.74 -6.59 11.64
CA ILE A 256 5.60 -5.20 11.20
C ILE A 256 5.41 -5.21 9.68
N VAL A 257 4.31 -4.61 9.24
CA VAL A 257 4.09 -4.28 7.84
C VAL A 257 4.50 -2.82 7.61
N VAL A 258 5.41 -2.58 6.67
CA VAL A 258 6.03 -1.26 6.47
C VAL A 258 5.46 -0.61 5.21
N GLY A 259 4.93 0.59 5.35
CA GLY A 259 4.38 1.32 4.21
C GLY A 259 3.07 0.71 3.69
N THR A 260 2.66 1.18 2.51
CA THR A 260 1.63 0.58 1.65
C THR A 260 1.49 1.36 0.34
N ARG A 261 1.75 2.68 0.34
CA ARG A 261 1.59 3.56 -0.84
C ARG A 261 2.91 3.97 -1.49
N THR A 262 4.01 3.60 -0.87
CA THR A 262 5.37 3.92 -1.29
C THR A 262 6.16 2.65 -1.62
N ALA A 263 6.92 2.71 -2.70
CA ALA A 263 7.84 1.69 -3.16
C ALA A 263 9.17 1.78 -2.41
N LYS A 264 9.40 2.90 -1.70
CA LYS A 264 10.59 3.18 -0.90
C LYS A 264 10.37 2.91 0.59
N ALA A 265 9.67 1.82 0.92
CA ALA A 265 9.64 1.30 2.30
C ALA A 265 11.08 1.06 2.80
N ASP A 266 11.43 1.66 3.94
CA ASP A 266 12.78 1.62 4.55
C ASP A 266 13.00 0.30 5.29
N VAL A 267 13.09 -0.81 4.54
CA VAL A 267 13.27 -2.14 5.13
C VAL A 267 14.57 -2.20 5.94
N VAL A 268 15.64 -1.54 5.47
CA VAL A 268 16.93 -1.49 6.17
C VAL A 268 16.81 -0.80 7.53
N GLY A 269 16.14 0.36 7.61
CA GLY A 269 15.92 1.08 8.87
C GLY A 269 15.15 0.24 9.88
N PHE A 270 14.09 -0.44 9.45
CA PHE A 270 13.36 -1.36 10.32
C PHE A 270 14.20 -2.58 10.71
N ARG A 271 15.05 -3.10 9.82
CA ARG A 271 15.98 -4.20 10.13
C ARG A 271 16.96 -3.82 11.22
N ASN A 272 17.51 -2.61 11.16
CA ASN A 272 18.47 -2.13 12.15
C ASN A 272 17.89 -2.12 13.57
N ILE A 273 16.62 -1.77 13.75
CA ILE A 273 15.98 -1.80 15.08
C ILE A 273 15.50 -3.21 15.48
N THR A 274 15.27 -4.10 14.50
CA THR A 274 14.77 -5.46 14.73
C THR A 274 15.83 -6.55 14.73
N ASP A 275 17.10 -6.26 14.45
CA ASP A 275 18.21 -7.22 14.32
C ASP A 275 18.33 -8.20 15.50
N ARG A 276 18.04 -7.72 16.73
CA ARG A 276 18.07 -8.53 17.97
C ARG A 276 16.68 -8.98 18.42
N SER A 277 15.67 -8.72 17.62
CA SER A 277 14.29 -9.09 17.87
C SER A 277 13.91 -10.32 17.04
N ARG A 278 12.71 -10.83 17.27
CA ARG A 278 12.14 -11.93 16.47
C ARG A 278 11.10 -11.43 15.48
N ILE A 279 10.94 -10.11 15.40
CA ILE A 279 9.87 -9.46 14.68
C ILE A 279 10.15 -9.57 13.19
N LYS A 280 9.12 -9.92 12.44
CA LYS A 280 9.19 -10.06 10.99
C LYS A 280 8.81 -8.76 10.28
N ILE A 281 9.47 -8.45 9.17
CA ILE A 281 9.28 -7.22 8.41
C ILE A 281 8.77 -7.56 7.02
N TYR A 282 7.61 -6.99 6.67
CA TYR A 282 6.97 -7.15 5.37
C TYR A 282 6.65 -5.77 4.78
N PRO A 283 7.43 -5.26 3.82
CA PRO A 283 7.05 -4.05 3.12
C PRO A 283 5.78 -4.28 2.30
N SER A 284 4.94 -3.25 2.21
CA SER A 284 3.64 -3.32 1.55
C SER A 284 3.56 -2.44 0.32
N TRP A 285 2.94 -2.96 -0.73
CA TRP A 285 2.54 -2.20 -1.92
C TRP A 285 1.04 -2.35 -2.19
N ASP A 286 0.40 -1.24 -2.54
CA ASP A 286 -1.03 -1.11 -2.86
C ASP A 286 -1.19 -0.99 -4.38
N ASP A 287 -2.00 -1.85 -4.98
CA ASP A 287 -2.26 -1.81 -6.43
C ASP A 287 -3.03 -0.54 -6.86
N HIS A 288 -3.82 0.06 -5.97
CA HIS A 288 -4.82 1.08 -6.31
C HIS A 288 -4.47 2.47 -5.82
N HIS A 289 -3.96 2.55 -4.60
CA HIS A 289 -3.65 3.81 -3.94
C HIS A 289 -2.14 3.99 -3.78
N SER A 290 -1.36 3.50 -4.76
CA SER A 290 0.09 3.71 -4.87
C SER A 290 0.45 5.18 -5.08
N SER A 291 1.76 5.45 -5.06
CA SER A 291 2.36 6.71 -5.45
C SER A 291 1.79 7.23 -6.78
N ASP A 292 1.68 8.55 -6.87
CA ASP A 292 1.11 9.22 -8.02
C ASP A 292 1.79 8.78 -9.34
N GLY A 293 0.99 8.49 -10.36
CA GLY A 293 1.46 7.96 -11.64
C GLY A 293 1.79 6.45 -11.67
N TYR A 294 1.45 5.70 -10.61
CA TYR A 294 1.68 4.24 -10.51
C TYR A 294 0.44 3.45 -10.07
N ARG A 295 -0.76 3.99 -10.28
CA ARG A 295 -2.02 3.25 -10.02
C ARG A 295 -2.14 2.10 -11.02
N HIS A 296 -2.49 0.90 -10.55
CA HIS A 296 -2.46 -0.35 -11.30
C HIS A 296 -1.10 -0.60 -11.97
N PRO A 297 -0.02 -0.68 -11.17
CA PRO A 297 1.33 -0.77 -11.70
C PRO A 297 1.52 -2.04 -12.52
N SER A 298 2.36 -1.96 -13.55
CA SER A 298 2.68 -3.12 -14.38
C SER A 298 3.42 -4.20 -13.58
N LEU A 299 3.49 -5.41 -14.15
CA LEU A 299 4.22 -6.51 -13.54
C LEU A 299 5.70 -6.17 -13.33
N GLU A 300 6.32 -5.43 -14.25
CA GLU A 300 7.71 -5.00 -14.17
C GLU A 300 7.97 -4.03 -13.00
N ILE A 301 7.00 -3.16 -12.68
CA ILE A 301 7.06 -2.30 -11.50
C ILE A 301 6.99 -3.16 -10.23
N TRP A 302 6.02 -4.08 -10.14
CA TRP A 302 5.92 -5.01 -9.02
C TRP A 302 7.23 -5.78 -8.79
N ARG A 303 7.83 -6.31 -9.87
CA ARG A 303 9.11 -7.01 -9.81
C ARG A 303 10.25 -6.11 -9.34
N GLY A 304 10.34 -4.86 -9.84
CA GLY A 304 11.37 -3.90 -9.45
C GLY A 304 11.29 -3.52 -7.98
N VAL A 305 10.10 -3.18 -7.50
CA VAL A 305 9.84 -2.82 -6.10
C VAL A 305 10.17 -3.98 -5.16
N CYS A 306 9.61 -5.17 -5.42
CA CYS A 306 9.85 -6.33 -4.56
C CYS A 306 11.30 -6.82 -4.60
N ALA A 307 11.99 -6.71 -5.74
CA ALA A 307 13.41 -7.05 -5.81
C ALA A 307 14.27 -6.10 -4.94
N ASN A 308 13.95 -4.79 -4.90
CA ASN A 308 14.60 -3.85 -3.98
C ASN A 308 14.39 -4.25 -2.52
N TRP A 309 13.16 -4.60 -2.15
CA TRP A 309 12.85 -5.04 -0.79
C TRP A 309 13.52 -6.36 -0.38
N TRP A 310 13.62 -7.33 -1.29
CA TRP A 310 14.39 -8.55 -1.05
C TRP A 310 15.86 -8.24 -0.78
N ARG A 311 16.48 -7.37 -1.59
CA ARG A 311 17.87 -6.94 -1.38
C ARG A 311 18.06 -6.25 -0.02
N GLN A 312 17.09 -5.46 0.41
CA GLN A 312 17.12 -4.78 1.71
C GLN A 312 16.82 -5.71 2.90
N GLY A 313 16.48 -6.98 2.64
CA GLY A 313 16.34 -8.01 3.65
C GLY A 313 14.91 -8.20 4.18
N ALA A 314 13.86 -7.97 3.38
CA ALA A 314 12.49 -8.28 3.78
C ALA A 314 12.31 -9.78 4.16
N ASP A 315 11.38 -10.10 5.07
CA ASP A 315 11.02 -11.51 5.40
C ASP A 315 10.02 -12.09 4.38
N GLY A 316 9.50 -11.25 3.49
CA GLY A 316 8.52 -11.55 2.46
C GLY A 316 7.82 -10.28 2.00
N MET A 317 6.76 -10.42 1.21
CA MET A 317 5.99 -9.29 0.67
C MET A 317 4.64 -9.19 1.32
N HIS A 318 4.19 -7.96 1.58
CA HIS A 318 2.80 -7.68 1.89
C HIS A 318 2.15 -7.02 0.66
N THR A 319 0.95 -7.44 0.28
CA THR A 319 0.21 -6.82 -0.83
C THR A 319 -1.18 -6.37 -0.40
N PHE A 320 -1.65 -5.25 -0.95
CA PHE A 320 -2.96 -4.70 -0.67
C PHE A 320 -3.69 -4.30 -1.96
N ASN A 321 -5.02 -4.44 -1.96
CA ASN A 321 -5.91 -4.17 -3.09
C ASN A 321 -5.75 -5.04 -4.37
N LEU A 322 -5.08 -6.20 -4.33
CA LEU A 322 -5.15 -7.19 -5.43
C LEU A 322 -6.42 -8.07 -5.35
N MET A 323 -7.57 -7.40 -5.37
CA MET A 323 -8.89 -7.99 -5.01
C MET A 323 -9.65 -8.67 -6.17
N MET A 324 -8.99 -9.11 -7.25
CA MET A 324 -9.74 -9.63 -8.41
C MET A 324 -10.23 -11.06 -8.12
N GLY A 325 -11.40 -11.40 -8.66
CA GLY A 325 -11.76 -12.80 -8.85
C GLY A 325 -11.34 -13.28 -10.23
N SER A 326 -11.26 -14.60 -10.42
CA SER A 326 -11.13 -15.15 -11.78
C SER A 326 -12.30 -14.69 -12.66
N PRO A 327 -12.08 -14.46 -13.97
CA PRO A 327 -13.15 -14.06 -14.90
C PRO A 327 -14.40 -14.96 -14.83
N LYS A 328 -14.19 -16.27 -14.63
CA LYS A 328 -15.27 -17.26 -14.44
C LYS A 328 -16.09 -16.98 -13.16
N SER A 329 -15.41 -16.72 -12.04
CA SER A 329 -16.09 -16.44 -10.76
C SER A 329 -16.84 -15.10 -10.77
N GLU A 330 -16.28 -14.08 -11.44
CA GLU A 330 -16.93 -12.78 -11.62
C GLU A 330 -18.18 -12.90 -12.49
N GLN A 331 -18.08 -13.63 -13.62
CA GLN A 331 -19.22 -13.95 -14.47
C GLN A 331 -20.32 -14.71 -13.71
N ALA A 332 -19.95 -15.69 -12.89
CA ALA A 332 -20.90 -16.48 -12.10
C ALA A 332 -21.69 -15.66 -11.07
N LEU A 333 -21.08 -14.59 -10.55
CA LEU A 333 -21.72 -13.64 -9.63
C LEU A 333 -22.53 -12.56 -10.36
N GLY A 334 -22.45 -12.50 -11.69
CA GLY A 334 -23.09 -11.46 -12.49
C GLY A 334 -22.51 -10.07 -12.23
N ILE A 335 -21.33 -9.98 -11.62
CA ILE A 335 -20.62 -8.71 -11.49
C ILE A 335 -19.93 -8.42 -12.82
N LYS A 336 -20.09 -7.20 -13.32
CA LYS A 336 -19.23 -6.76 -14.42
C LYS A 336 -17.82 -6.77 -13.87
N PRO A 337 -16.87 -7.45 -14.52
CA PRO A 337 -15.49 -7.33 -14.12
C PRO A 337 -15.13 -5.85 -14.21
N ALA A 338 -14.93 -5.22 -13.06
CA ALA A 338 -14.78 -3.78 -13.02
C ALA A 338 -13.33 -3.47 -13.43
N PRO A 339 -13.08 -2.80 -14.57
CA PRO A 339 -11.82 -2.08 -14.66
C PRO A 339 -11.93 -1.02 -13.57
N ARG A 340 -11.01 -1.05 -12.63
CA ARG A 340 -11.22 -0.44 -11.31
C ARG A 340 -11.06 1.06 -11.38
N HIS A 341 -12.09 1.74 -11.87
CA HIS A 341 -12.14 3.19 -12.03
C HIS A 341 -12.92 3.83 -10.87
N ARG A 342 -12.24 4.57 -9.98
CA ARG A 342 -12.84 5.84 -9.50
C ARG A 342 -12.56 6.87 -10.58
N GLY A 343 -13.56 7.33 -11.30
CA GLY A 343 -13.39 8.46 -12.23
C GLY A 343 -14.29 8.50 -13.46
N GLY A 344 -14.86 7.38 -13.93
CA GLY A 344 -15.79 7.40 -15.06
C GLY A 344 -15.17 7.62 -16.45
N GLU A 345 -13.85 7.56 -16.60
CA GLU A 345 -13.19 7.53 -17.92
C GLU A 345 -12.78 6.10 -18.27
N GLU A 346 -13.04 5.70 -19.52
CA GLU A 346 -12.79 4.35 -20.05
C GLU A 346 -11.32 4.20 -20.45
N ASP A 347 -10.48 3.60 -19.60
CA ASP A 347 -9.20 3.06 -20.08
C ASP A 347 -9.25 1.54 -20.07
N CYS A 348 -9.29 1.04 -21.29
CA CYS A 348 -9.47 -0.35 -21.66
C CYS A 348 -8.19 -1.13 -21.38
N THR A 349 -8.14 -1.77 -20.22
CA THR A 349 -7.36 -3.00 -20.05
C THR A 349 -8.35 -4.17 -19.97
N ASP A 350 -8.13 -5.20 -20.79
CA ASP A 350 -8.92 -6.43 -20.72
C ASP A 350 -8.78 -6.98 -19.29
N VAL A 351 -9.91 -7.24 -18.65
CA VAL A 351 -9.99 -7.84 -17.32
C VAL A 351 -9.19 -9.13 -17.27
N ASN A 352 -9.19 -9.91 -18.35
CA ASN A 352 -8.39 -11.12 -18.45
C ASN A 352 -6.90 -10.83 -18.27
N ASP A 353 -6.41 -9.68 -18.73
CA ASP A 353 -5.01 -9.30 -18.62
C ASP A 353 -4.68 -8.76 -17.23
N GLN A 354 -5.61 -8.06 -16.56
CA GLN A 354 -5.44 -7.68 -15.15
C GLN A 354 -5.40 -8.91 -14.23
N TRP A 355 -6.29 -9.89 -14.46
CA TRP A 355 -6.31 -11.15 -13.69
C TRP A 355 -5.01 -11.93 -13.85
N LYS A 356 -4.52 -12.07 -15.10
CA LYS A 356 -3.25 -12.72 -15.40
C LYS A 356 -2.10 -11.99 -14.70
N THR A 357 -2.08 -10.66 -14.77
CA THR A 357 -1.07 -9.84 -14.11
C THR A 357 -1.06 -10.10 -12.60
N GLN A 358 -2.21 -10.10 -11.93
CA GLN A 358 -2.27 -10.40 -10.49
C GLN A 358 -1.83 -11.83 -10.16
N CYS A 359 -2.25 -12.82 -10.97
CA CYS A 359 -1.75 -14.20 -10.82
C CYS A 359 -0.23 -14.27 -10.94
N GLN A 360 0.37 -13.55 -11.90
CA GLN A 360 1.82 -13.49 -12.08
C GLN A 360 2.52 -12.77 -10.93
N VAL A 361 1.96 -11.67 -10.42
CA VAL A 361 2.46 -11.02 -9.20
C VAL A 361 2.54 -12.05 -8.08
N PHE A 362 1.46 -12.78 -7.82
CA PHE A 362 1.43 -13.79 -6.75
C PHE A 362 2.32 -15.00 -6.99
N SER A 363 2.70 -15.32 -8.23
CA SER A 363 3.59 -16.45 -8.53
C SER A 363 5.07 -16.07 -8.52
N GLU A 364 5.40 -14.77 -8.57
CA GLU A 364 6.77 -14.30 -8.77
C GLU A 364 7.36 -13.51 -7.58
N ILE A 365 6.62 -12.60 -6.93
CA ILE A 365 7.26 -11.58 -6.08
C ILE A 365 7.77 -12.09 -4.72
N GLY A 366 7.25 -13.22 -4.25
CA GLY A 366 7.57 -13.80 -2.94
C GLY A 366 8.85 -14.63 -2.93
N ASN A 367 9.63 -14.69 -4.02
CA ASN A 367 10.91 -15.38 -4.05
C ASN A 367 11.90 -14.70 -5.02
N THR A 368 13.16 -14.57 -4.63
CA THR A 368 14.21 -13.96 -5.46
C THR A 368 14.51 -14.74 -6.72
N GLU A 369 14.42 -16.08 -6.70
CA GLU A 369 14.68 -16.91 -7.87
C GLU A 369 13.58 -16.74 -8.93
N THR A 370 12.33 -16.55 -8.53
CA THR A 370 11.22 -16.29 -9.47
C THR A 370 11.24 -14.88 -10.03
N LEU A 371 12.03 -13.96 -9.47
CA LEU A 371 12.28 -12.62 -10.00
C LEU A 371 13.53 -12.54 -10.89
N LYS A 372 14.33 -13.61 -10.93
CA LYS A 372 15.61 -13.62 -11.63
C LYS A 372 15.39 -13.52 -13.14
N PHE A 373 16.08 -12.58 -13.77
CA PHE A 373 15.98 -12.30 -15.21
C PHE A 373 14.56 -11.96 -15.70
N CYS A 374 13.64 -11.60 -14.82
CA CYS A 374 12.39 -10.98 -15.21
C CYS A 374 12.62 -9.49 -15.49
N ASN A 375 11.95 -8.96 -16.52
CA ASN A 375 11.95 -7.51 -16.81
C ASN A 375 11.50 -6.72 -15.59
N LYS A 376 12.21 -5.62 -15.29
CA LYS A 376 11.95 -4.78 -14.12
C LYS A 376 11.95 -3.31 -14.52
N ILE A 377 11.12 -2.55 -13.83
CA ILE A 377 11.15 -1.09 -13.84
C ILE A 377 11.45 -0.63 -12.42
N PHE A 378 12.54 0.12 -12.28
CA PHE A 378 12.89 0.87 -11.08
C PHE A 378 12.49 2.32 -11.29
N PHE A 379 12.09 3.04 -10.25
CA PHE A 379 11.61 4.40 -10.45
C PHE A 379 11.84 5.31 -9.25
N VAL A 380 11.72 6.62 -9.53
CA VAL A 380 11.67 7.65 -8.50
C VAL A 380 10.21 8.04 -8.29
N GLU A 381 9.78 8.02 -7.03
CA GLU A 381 8.39 8.28 -6.67
C GLU A 381 8.00 9.75 -6.84
N ARG A 382 6.71 9.94 -7.17
CA ARG A 382 6.03 11.22 -7.16
C ARG A 382 5.17 11.31 -5.90
N ARG A 383 5.31 12.42 -5.16
CA ARG A 383 4.56 12.66 -3.92
C ARG A 383 3.06 12.69 -4.18
N GLY A 384 2.25 12.40 -3.17
CA GLY A 384 0.81 12.27 -3.33
C GLY A 384 0.40 10.94 -3.96
N GLY A 385 -0.77 10.94 -4.59
CA GLY A 385 -1.37 9.77 -5.24
C GLY A 385 -2.38 9.02 -4.37
N GLY A 386 -3.20 8.22 -5.04
CA GLY A 386 -4.16 7.31 -4.42
C GLY A 386 -5.39 7.93 -3.75
N HIS A 387 -5.40 9.21 -3.40
CA HIS A 387 -6.55 9.90 -2.77
C HIS A 387 -6.83 11.24 -3.42
N ASN A 388 -7.99 11.82 -3.09
CA ASN A 388 -8.30 13.19 -3.47
C ASN A 388 -7.45 14.19 -2.66
N SER A 389 -7.41 15.43 -3.14
CA SER A 389 -6.63 16.53 -2.57
C SER A 389 -7.01 16.94 -1.15
N GLU A 390 -8.21 16.55 -0.68
CA GLU A 390 -8.66 16.76 0.69
C GLU A 390 -7.90 15.86 1.70
N VAL A 391 -7.50 14.65 1.27
CA VAL A 391 -6.82 13.66 2.11
C VAL A 391 -5.30 13.86 2.04
N VAL A 392 -4.76 13.91 0.81
CA VAL A 392 -3.35 14.13 0.50
C VAL A 392 -3.25 15.19 -0.59
N PRO A 393 -2.44 16.25 -0.44
CA PRO A 393 -2.35 17.32 -1.42
C PRO A 393 -1.92 16.83 -2.80
N ASP A 394 -2.40 17.49 -3.85
CA ASP A 394 -2.00 17.17 -5.21
C ASP A 394 -0.49 17.42 -5.41
N PRO A 395 0.22 16.58 -6.20
CA PRO A 395 1.67 16.70 -6.38
C PRO A 395 2.13 18.08 -6.87
N ASN A 396 1.30 18.70 -7.72
CA ASN A 396 1.54 20.01 -8.35
C ASN A 396 1.11 21.20 -7.48
N ASN A 397 0.32 20.97 -6.43
CA ASN A 397 -0.11 22.00 -5.47
C ASN A 397 0.18 21.53 -4.04
N TRP A 398 1.43 21.14 -3.83
CA TRP A 398 1.83 20.46 -2.60
C TRP A 398 1.95 21.43 -1.43
N TYR A 399 1.33 21.07 -0.31
CA TYR A 399 1.67 21.57 1.02
C TYR A 399 1.96 20.37 1.92
N THR A 400 2.77 20.54 2.96
CA THR A 400 3.05 19.42 3.89
C THR A 400 1.82 19.13 4.75
N PRO A 401 1.12 18.00 4.60
CA PRO A 401 0.03 17.65 5.50
C PRO A 401 0.56 17.46 6.92
N ARG A 402 -0.17 17.97 7.91
CA ARG A 402 0.22 17.93 9.33
C ARG A 402 -0.60 16.94 10.15
N HIS A 403 -1.69 16.42 9.57
CA HIS A 403 -2.58 15.47 10.20
C HIS A 403 -2.08 14.02 10.13
N MET A 404 -1.29 13.68 9.11
CA MET A 404 -0.69 12.34 8.97
C MET A 404 0.52 12.33 8.02
N TYR A 405 1.42 11.36 8.20
CA TYR A 405 2.56 11.09 7.33
C TYR A 405 2.34 9.89 6.42
N PHE A 406 1.95 8.73 6.97
CA PHE A 406 1.93 7.40 6.33
C PHE A 406 1.49 7.40 4.85
N GLN A 407 0.39 8.09 4.56
CA GLN A 407 -0.29 7.98 3.27
C GLN A 407 0.17 9.01 2.23
N SER A 408 1.11 9.88 2.58
CA SER A 408 1.39 11.09 1.80
C SER A 408 2.55 10.96 0.82
N ASN A 409 3.41 9.95 0.96
CA ASN A 409 4.69 9.86 0.25
C ASN A 409 5.48 11.18 0.38
N MET A 410 5.50 11.75 1.59
CA MET A 410 5.95 13.11 1.87
C MET A 410 7.39 13.39 1.40
N GLN A 411 8.23 12.36 1.45
CA GLN A 411 9.65 12.44 1.11
C GLN A 411 9.95 12.08 -0.35
N ALA A 412 8.93 11.76 -1.15
CA ALA A 412 9.10 11.49 -2.57
C ALA A 412 9.66 12.74 -3.29
N ASN A 413 10.60 12.49 -4.22
CA ASN A 413 11.41 13.55 -4.82
C ASN A 413 10.67 14.30 -5.93
N LEU A 414 9.68 13.69 -6.58
CA LEU A 414 8.97 14.28 -7.72
C LEU A 414 7.58 14.85 -7.31
N PRO A 415 7.06 15.87 -8.01
CA PRO A 415 7.73 16.62 -9.07
C PRO A 415 8.89 17.48 -8.53
N MET A 416 9.93 17.61 -9.34
CA MET A 416 11.15 18.34 -8.98
C MET A 416 11.41 19.47 -9.97
N ASP A 417 11.53 20.70 -9.43
CA ASP A 417 11.91 21.90 -10.20
C ASP A 417 13.35 21.78 -10.72
N LEU A 418 13.50 21.78 -12.04
CA LEU A 418 14.79 21.88 -12.70
C LEU A 418 15.23 23.35 -12.69
N CYS A 419 16.32 23.62 -11.96
CA CYS A 419 16.92 24.95 -11.98
C CYS A 419 17.30 25.33 -13.40
N MET A 420 17.01 26.56 -13.80
CA MET A 420 17.44 27.11 -15.09
C MET A 420 18.95 27.41 -15.12
N ASP A 421 19.62 27.36 -13.97
CA ASP A 421 21.07 27.48 -13.88
C ASP A 421 21.76 26.21 -14.40
N SER A 422 22.59 26.36 -15.43
CA SER A 422 23.32 25.27 -16.06
C SER A 422 24.52 24.75 -15.25
N SER A 423 24.83 25.40 -14.12
CA SER A 423 25.99 25.04 -13.28
C SER A 423 25.70 23.97 -12.22
N THR A 424 24.43 23.69 -11.90
CA THR A 424 24.06 22.80 -10.79
C THR A 424 23.14 21.67 -11.26
N ASP A 425 23.55 20.43 -11.01
CA ASP A 425 22.70 19.25 -11.24
C ASP A 425 21.60 19.17 -10.18
N ARG A 426 20.40 18.79 -10.62
CA ARG A 426 19.41 18.21 -9.71
C ARG A 426 19.72 16.74 -9.53
N LEU A 427 19.72 16.30 -8.27
CA LEU A 427 20.12 14.96 -7.89
C LEU A 427 18.89 14.15 -7.47
N LEU A 428 18.73 12.98 -8.06
CA LEU A 428 17.72 11.99 -7.73
C LEU A 428 18.40 10.65 -7.41
N GLU A 429 17.77 9.86 -6.54
CA GLU A 429 18.25 8.53 -6.19
C GLU A 429 17.28 7.46 -6.69
N ILE A 430 17.82 6.52 -7.46
CA ILE A 430 17.10 5.34 -7.93
C ILE A 430 17.80 4.08 -7.42
N GLU A 431 17.04 3.19 -6.80
CA GLU A 431 17.58 1.93 -6.29
C GLU A 431 17.36 0.79 -7.30
N VAL A 432 18.43 0.05 -7.57
CA VAL A 432 18.47 -1.06 -8.52
C VAL A 432 18.98 -2.31 -7.79
N SER A 433 18.10 -3.28 -7.58
CA SER A 433 18.41 -4.51 -6.84
C SER A 433 19.20 -5.54 -7.62
N ASP A 434 19.16 -5.48 -8.95
CA ASP A 434 19.86 -6.44 -9.79
C ASP A 434 21.33 -6.00 -9.99
N HIS A 435 22.25 -6.96 -10.01
CA HIS A 435 23.65 -6.74 -10.41
C HIS A 435 23.77 -6.59 -11.93
N VAL A 436 23.07 -5.62 -12.52
CA VAL A 436 22.92 -5.45 -13.98
C VAL A 436 24.28 -5.37 -14.69
N SER A 437 25.29 -4.75 -14.06
CA SER A 437 26.66 -4.66 -14.58
C SER A 437 27.37 -6.02 -14.73
N ASN A 438 26.97 -7.02 -13.94
CA ASN A 438 27.57 -8.36 -13.93
C ASN A 438 26.74 -9.37 -14.73
N LEU A 439 25.55 -8.98 -15.21
CA LEU A 439 24.60 -9.83 -15.92
C LEU A 439 24.48 -9.43 -17.40
N THR A 440 25.53 -8.83 -17.98
CA THR A 440 25.46 -8.23 -19.32
C THR A 440 25.05 -9.21 -20.43
N GLU A 441 25.33 -10.51 -20.26
CA GLU A 441 24.94 -11.56 -21.21
C GLU A 441 23.43 -11.90 -21.15
N ASN A 442 22.77 -11.61 -20.04
CA ASN A 442 21.34 -11.85 -19.83
C ASN A 442 20.49 -10.58 -20.04
N VAL A 443 21.13 -9.41 -20.12
CA VAL A 443 20.47 -8.11 -20.27
C VAL A 443 20.40 -7.76 -21.76
N LYS A 444 19.17 -7.65 -22.27
CA LYS A 444 18.88 -7.26 -23.65
C LYS A 444 19.04 -5.76 -23.86
N ASP A 445 18.44 -4.96 -22.98
CA ASP A 445 18.49 -3.50 -23.07
C ASP A 445 18.28 -2.85 -21.71
N VAL A 446 18.82 -1.65 -21.55
CA VAL A 446 18.60 -0.81 -20.37
C VAL A 446 18.45 0.63 -20.81
N PHE A 447 17.37 1.26 -20.37
CA PHE A 447 17.10 2.66 -20.71
C PHE A 447 16.43 3.39 -19.56
N LEU A 448 16.65 4.69 -19.51
CA LEU A 448 16.03 5.61 -18.57
C LEU A 448 14.97 6.42 -19.31
N LEU A 449 13.73 6.38 -18.83
CA LEU A 449 12.66 7.28 -19.25
C LEU A 449 12.54 8.44 -18.27
N LEU A 450 12.48 9.64 -18.81
CA LEU A 450 12.26 10.88 -18.06
C LEU A 450 11.10 11.64 -18.70
N ALA A 451 10.07 11.94 -17.91
CA ALA A 451 9.00 12.86 -18.30
C ALA A 451 9.19 14.22 -17.64
N TYR A 452 8.92 15.28 -18.39
CA TYR A 452 8.93 16.64 -17.86
C TYR A 452 7.67 17.42 -18.26
N SER A 453 7.34 18.41 -17.44
CA SER A 453 6.31 19.40 -17.72
C SER A 453 6.90 20.81 -17.72
N ILE A 454 6.17 21.76 -18.29
CA ILE A 454 6.47 23.19 -18.23
C ILE A 454 5.34 23.86 -17.47
N ALA A 455 5.65 24.76 -16.54
CA ALA A 455 4.65 25.49 -15.78
C ALA A 455 5.04 26.95 -15.55
N SER A 456 4.05 27.80 -15.33
CA SER A 456 4.21 29.21 -15.00
C SER A 456 4.91 29.41 -13.64
N LYS A 457 5.81 30.38 -13.54
CA LYS A 457 6.47 30.77 -12.28
C LYS A 457 5.53 31.42 -11.27
N SER A 458 4.48 32.09 -11.72
CA SER A 458 3.60 32.89 -10.84
C SER A 458 2.59 32.04 -10.10
N ASP A 459 2.03 31.03 -10.78
CA ASP A 459 0.90 30.23 -10.26
C ASP A 459 1.09 28.71 -10.42
N PHE A 460 2.21 28.26 -10.98
CA PHE A 460 2.54 26.83 -11.20
C PHE A 460 1.53 26.08 -12.09
N SER A 461 0.71 26.80 -12.85
CA SER A 461 -0.17 26.20 -13.86
C SER A 461 0.63 25.61 -15.02
N LEU A 462 0.21 24.44 -15.52
CA LEU A 462 0.81 23.82 -16.70
C LEU A 462 0.72 24.78 -17.90
N ALA A 463 1.81 24.91 -18.63
CA ALA A 463 1.96 25.86 -19.74
C ALA A 463 2.54 25.18 -20.98
N GLN A 464 2.20 25.70 -22.15
CA GLN A 464 2.84 25.36 -23.41
C GLN A 464 3.72 26.54 -23.86
N SER A 465 4.99 26.26 -24.10
CA SER A 465 5.98 27.19 -24.64
C SER A 465 6.04 27.19 -26.18
N GLY A 466 5.53 26.14 -26.84
CA GLY A 466 5.67 25.90 -28.28
C GLY A 466 7.11 25.59 -28.73
N LYS A 467 8.01 25.36 -27.77
CA LYS A 467 9.44 25.07 -27.96
C LYS A 467 9.91 23.88 -27.15
N GLU A 468 8.98 23.03 -26.75
CA GLU A 468 9.19 21.82 -25.96
C GLU A 468 10.24 20.92 -26.62
N ASP A 469 10.17 20.79 -27.95
CA ASP A 469 11.08 19.98 -28.75
C ASP A 469 12.53 20.46 -28.76
N GLN A 470 12.75 21.73 -28.38
CA GLN A 470 14.06 22.35 -28.34
C GLN A 470 14.71 22.29 -26.95
N ILE A 471 13.99 21.84 -25.92
CA ILE A 471 14.54 21.60 -24.58
C ILE A 471 15.49 20.39 -24.64
N LEU A 472 16.70 20.54 -24.10
CA LEU A 472 17.67 19.46 -24.03
C LEU A 472 18.19 19.32 -22.60
N LEU A 473 17.98 18.15 -22.02
CA LEU A 473 18.41 17.81 -20.66
C LEU A 473 19.62 16.88 -20.73
N GLU A 474 20.70 17.28 -20.06
CA GLU A 474 21.84 16.41 -19.78
C GLU A 474 21.49 15.54 -18.57
N VAL A 475 21.69 14.24 -18.72
CA VAL A 475 21.48 13.26 -17.65
C VAL A 475 22.76 12.47 -17.44
N ARG A 476 23.13 12.32 -16.17
CA ARG A 476 24.26 11.53 -15.70
C ARG A 476 23.77 10.45 -14.77
N ILE A 477 24.37 9.27 -14.86
CA ILE A 477 24.20 8.20 -13.88
C ILE A 477 25.55 7.93 -13.22
N ASN A 478 25.63 8.08 -11.90
CA ASN A 478 26.88 7.99 -11.15
C ASN A 478 27.99 8.88 -11.76
N ASN A 479 27.63 10.11 -12.15
CA ASN A 479 28.46 11.10 -12.85
C ASN A 479 28.87 10.73 -14.31
N LEU A 480 28.44 9.59 -14.83
CA LEU A 480 28.70 9.18 -16.22
C LEU A 480 27.63 9.79 -17.13
N LEU A 481 28.07 10.63 -18.07
CA LEU A 481 27.20 11.30 -19.05
C LEU A 481 26.53 10.26 -19.96
N LEU A 482 25.21 10.35 -20.08
CA LEU A 482 24.45 9.59 -21.06
C LEU A 482 24.47 10.29 -22.42
N ASP A 483 24.37 9.50 -23.48
CA ASP A 483 24.19 10.03 -24.83
C ASP A 483 22.88 10.85 -24.93
N PRO A 484 22.78 11.79 -25.87
CA PRO A 484 21.56 12.59 -26.06
C PRO A 484 20.31 11.71 -26.17
N PRO A 485 19.19 12.13 -25.55
CA PRO A 485 17.99 11.31 -25.50
C PRO A 485 17.30 11.23 -26.86
N GLN A 486 16.52 10.17 -27.04
CA GLN A 486 15.50 10.10 -28.08
C GLN A 486 14.18 10.61 -27.49
N ARG A 487 13.46 11.43 -28.27
CA ARG A 487 12.08 11.78 -27.92
C ARG A 487 11.19 10.59 -28.24
N VAL A 488 10.43 10.15 -27.27
CA VAL A 488 9.45 9.08 -27.45
C VAL A 488 8.05 9.69 -27.34
N LYS A 489 7.14 9.22 -28.20
CA LYS A 489 5.73 9.58 -28.07
C LYS A 489 5.19 9.02 -26.77
N GLU A 490 4.16 9.68 -26.26
CA GLU A 490 3.41 9.29 -25.07
C GLU A 490 3.43 7.77 -24.85
N THR A 491 4.25 7.35 -23.90
CA THR A 491 4.15 6.00 -23.37
C THR A 491 2.89 5.99 -22.54
N LYS A 492 1.92 5.14 -22.87
CA LYS A 492 0.78 4.86 -21.99
C LYS A 492 1.34 4.37 -20.65
N THR A 493 1.61 5.28 -19.73
CA THR A 493 1.82 4.92 -18.34
C THR A 493 0.47 4.49 -17.79
N ALA A 494 0.46 3.57 -16.83
CA ALA A 494 -0.77 3.11 -16.21
C ALA A 494 -1.49 4.31 -15.54
N LEU A 495 -2.44 4.88 -16.28
CA LEU A 495 -3.55 5.76 -15.91
C LEU A 495 -3.33 7.07 -15.11
N ASN A 496 -3.97 8.13 -15.62
CA ASN A 496 -4.34 9.45 -15.07
C ASN A 496 -3.32 10.61 -15.05
N THR A 497 -2.05 10.41 -15.39
CA THR A 497 -1.15 11.54 -15.68
C THR A 497 -0.45 11.32 -17.01
N THR A 498 -1.04 11.88 -18.06
CA THR A 498 -0.41 11.98 -19.36
C THR A 498 0.61 13.11 -19.30
N PHE A 499 1.87 12.78 -19.53
CA PHE A 499 2.91 13.77 -19.74
C PHE A 499 3.24 13.78 -21.23
N ASP A 500 3.17 14.94 -21.83
CA ASP A 500 3.32 15.09 -23.29
C ASP A 500 4.79 15.01 -23.75
N HIS A 501 5.73 15.05 -22.81
CA HIS A 501 7.16 15.17 -23.13
C HIS A 501 8.00 14.10 -22.43
N TRP A 502 8.39 13.10 -23.22
CA TRP A 502 9.23 12.00 -22.77
C TRP A 502 10.57 11.97 -23.48
N LEU A 503 11.61 11.74 -22.69
CA LEU A 503 12.99 11.56 -23.12
C LEU A 503 13.46 10.16 -22.72
N GLN A 504 13.95 9.39 -23.68
CA GLN A 504 14.54 8.09 -23.47
C GLN A 504 16.05 8.15 -23.65
N TYR A 505 16.79 7.78 -22.61
CA TYR A 505 18.24 7.68 -22.63
C TYR A 505 18.65 6.22 -22.63
N LYS A 506 19.55 5.82 -23.53
CA LYS A 506 20.18 4.51 -23.45
C LYS A 506 21.16 4.49 -22.27
N VAL A 507 21.11 3.46 -21.44
CA VAL A 507 21.97 3.31 -20.27
C VAL A 507 22.85 2.09 -20.46
N PRO A 508 24.18 2.25 -20.63
CA PRO A 508 25.08 1.10 -20.59
C PRO A 508 24.97 0.38 -19.24
N SER A 509 24.69 -0.93 -19.25
CA SER A 509 24.54 -1.77 -18.05
C SER A 509 25.70 -1.63 -17.05
N LYS A 510 26.93 -1.47 -17.55
CA LYS A 510 28.15 -1.23 -16.76
C LYS A 510 28.16 0.07 -15.96
N TYR A 511 27.23 1.00 -16.21
CA TYR A 511 27.11 2.26 -15.45
C TYR A 511 26.32 2.09 -14.15
N LEU A 512 25.57 0.99 -14.04
CA LEU A 512 24.72 0.72 -12.89
C LEU A 512 25.49 0.02 -11.78
N ALA A 513 25.37 0.56 -10.57
CA ALA A 513 25.78 -0.09 -9.34
C ALA A 513 24.63 -0.89 -8.73
N LEU A 514 24.96 -1.91 -7.94
CA LEU A 514 23.99 -2.56 -7.08
C LEU A 514 23.53 -1.58 -5.99
N GLY A 515 22.22 -1.38 -5.85
CA GLY A 515 21.62 -0.49 -4.86
C GLY A 515 21.38 0.91 -5.39
N VAL A 516 21.68 1.92 -4.58
CA VAL A 516 21.39 3.32 -4.92
C VAL A 516 22.34 3.80 -6.02
N ASN A 517 21.74 4.35 -7.08
CA ASN A 517 22.41 5.03 -8.18
C ASN A 517 21.99 6.50 -8.19
N LEU A 518 22.97 7.39 -8.36
CA LEU A 518 22.74 8.83 -8.38
C LEU A 518 22.46 9.29 -9.81
N ILE A 519 21.31 9.92 -10.03
CA ILE A 519 20.92 10.54 -11.28
C ILE A 519 21.10 12.05 -11.16
N GLY A 520 22.05 12.60 -11.91
CA GLY A 520 22.24 14.03 -12.07
C GLY A 520 21.54 14.52 -13.33
N THR A 521 20.76 15.57 -13.23
CA THR A 521 20.04 16.14 -14.38
C THR A 521 20.08 17.65 -14.36
N ARG A 522 20.43 18.23 -15.50
CA ARG A 522 20.45 19.68 -15.69
C ARG A 522 20.07 20.04 -17.13
N PRO A 523 19.58 21.26 -17.34
CA PRO A 523 19.35 21.73 -18.70
C PRO A 523 20.64 22.15 -19.41
N CYS A 524 20.80 21.74 -20.66
CA CYS A 524 21.82 22.27 -21.58
C CYS A 524 21.29 23.43 -22.42
N LYS A 525 20.01 23.37 -22.77
CA LYS A 525 19.35 24.39 -23.58
C LYS A 525 17.90 24.50 -23.13
N ILE A 526 17.51 25.70 -22.72
CA ILE A 526 16.11 26.01 -22.41
C ILE A 526 15.68 27.24 -23.20
N PRO A 527 14.97 27.07 -24.32
CA PRO A 527 14.51 28.17 -25.15
C PRO A 527 13.13 28.71 -24.74
N ILE A 528 12.75 28.56 -23.46
CA ILE A 528 11.47 29.02 -22.91
C ILE A 528 11.63 30.40 -22.26
N GLY A 529 10.51 31.10 -22.03
CA GLY A 529 10.52 32.42 -21.40
C GLY A 529 10.98 32.39 -19.94
N ASP A 530 11.50 33.52 -19.45
CA ASP A 530 11.95 33.68 -18.06
C ASP A 530 10.82 33.57 -17.03
N ASP A 531 9.57 33.53 -17.47
CA ASP A 531 8.36 33.34 -16.67
C ASP A 531 7.96 31.87 -16.50
N LEU A 532 8.67 30.93 -17.13
CA LEU A 532 8.36 29.50 -17.09
C LEU A 532 9.42 28.69 -16.32
N LYS A 533 9.00 27.52 -15.82
CA LYS A 533 9.84 26.50 -15.17
C LYS A 533 9.64 25.14 -15.81
N ILE A 534 10.65 24.28 -15.69
CA ILE A 534 10.56 22.88 -16.10
C ILE A 534 10.53 22.02 -14.83
N PHE A 535 9.63 21.06 -14.77
CA PHE A 535 9.57 20.07 -13.70
C PHE A 535 9.86 18.69 -14.25
N ILE A 536 10.68 17.92 -13.53
CA ILE A 536 10.72 16.47 -13.74
C ILE A 536 9.52 15.89 -13.03
N GLU A 537 8.72 15.16 -13.80
CA GLU A 537 7.46 14.60 -13.33
C GLU A 537 7.58 13.11 -13.07
N LYS A 538 8.36 12.41 -13.89
CA LYS A 538 8.52 10.96 -13.83
C LYS A 538 9.93 10.55 -14.25
N LEU A 539 10.48 9.54 -13.58
CA LEU A 539 11.78 8.97 -13.89
C LEU A 539 11.78 7.46 -13.62
N GLU A 540 11.98 6.67 -14.67
CA GLU A 540 11.95 5.20 -14.63
C GLU A 540 13.19 4.62 -15.32
N LEU A 541 13.83 3.65 -14.71
CA LEU A 541 14.89 2.83 -15.30
C LEU A 541 14.31 1.45 -15.65
N HIS A 542 14.29 1.15 -16.94
CA HIS A 542 13.79 -0.10 -17.48
C HIS A 542 14.97 -1.04 -17.72
N VAL A 543 14.89 -2.24 -17.16
CA VAL A 543 15.87 -3.31 -17.39
C VAL A 543 15.16 -4.46 -18.09
N ILE A 544 15.53 -4.70 -19.34
CA ILE A 544 14.96 -5.73 -20.20
C ILE A 544 15.94 -6.90 -20.28
N TYR A 545 15.48 -8.08 -19.90
CA TYR A 545 16.24 -9.32 -19.97
C TYR A 545 15.91 -10.11 -21.25
N ASN A 546 16.78 -11.08 -21.58
CA ASN A 546 16.67 -11.92 -22.77
C ASN A 546 15.58 -12.99 -22.71
#